data_AF-A0A9N7TN31-F1
#
_entry.id   AF-A0A9N7TN31-F1
#
_cell.length_a   1.000
_cell.length_b   1.000
_cell.length_c   1.000
_cell.angle_alpha   90.00
_cell.angle_beta   90.00
_cell.angle_gamma   90.00
#
_symmetry.space_group_name_H-M   'P 1'
#
loop_
_entity.id
_entity.type
_entity.pdbx_description
1 polymer ?
#
loop_
_entity_poly.entity_id
_entity_poly.type
_entity_poly.pdbx_seq_one_letter_code
_entity_poly.pdbx_strand_id
1 'polypeptide(L)'
;MPVQGERLERCLSLCLWSRSPLLLLGLFSLHAHAHGNILDGMLLRDSGREGLERGKDLSGSTAPALSPPLLWCHCYHHCPEDSTNNTCRTDGYCFTMVEEEGGVPVQTAGCLGLVGSEFQCRDTWNLRQRRSLECCTDQDYCNRNLHPTLPPLKPPLYVDGKIHHMALLISVTVCSIILGVIIVFCYFRYKRQESRPRYSIGLEQDETYIPPGESLKDLIEQSQSSGSGSGLPLLVQRTIAKQIQMVKQIGKGRYGEVWMGRWRGEKVAVKVFFTTEEASWFRETEIYQTVLMRHENILGFIAADIKGTGSWTQLYLITDYHENGSLYDYLKSTTLDNKAMLRLAYSSVSGLSDLGLAVKFISDTNEVDIPPNTRVGTKRYMPPEVLDETLNRSHFQSYIMADMYSFGLILWEIARRCISGGILEEYQLPYHESVPTDPSYEDMREVVCIKRLRPSFPNRWTSDECLRQMGKLMTESWAHNPASRLTALRVKKTLAKMSESQDIKL
;
A
#
# COMPACT_ATOMS: atom_id res chain seq x y z
N MET A 1 -37.70 12.80 -31.56
CA MET A 1 -36.29 12.50 -31.24
C MET A 1 -35.79 13.51 -30.22
N PRO A 2 -35.68 13.15 -28.93
CA PRO A 2 -34.98 13.97 -27.95
C PRO A 2 -33.69 13.28 -27.46
N VAL A 3 -32.58 13.91 -27.86
CA VAL A 3 -31.29 14.15 -27.19
C VAL A 3 -31.01 13.47 -25.84
N GLN A 4 -30.19 12.40 -25.90
CA GLN A 4 -29.02 12.01 -25.07
C GLN A 4 -28.70 12.72 -23.71
N GLY A 5 -29.67 12.98 -22.83
CA GLY A 5 -29.46 13.69 -21.56
C GLY A 5 -29.49 12.90 -20.24
N GLU A 6 -29.78 11.59 -20.25
CA GLU A 6 -30.27 10.86 -19.05
C GLU A 6 -29.43 9.63 -18.63
N ARG A 7 -28.11 9.60 -18.85
CA ARG A 7 -27.25 8.45 -18.47
C ARG A 7 -26.00 8.80 -17.65
N LEU A 8 -26.10 9.82 -16.80
CA LEU A 8 -24.98 10.26 -15.94
C LEU A 8 -25.21 9.99 -14.45
N GLU A 9 -25.91 8.91 -14.15
CA GLU A 9 -26.14 8.46 -12.78
C GLU A 9 -25.45 7.12 -12.60
N ARG A 10 -24.95 6.88 -11.38
CA ARG A 10 -24.31 5.64 -10.90
C ARG A 10 -22.80 5.61 -11.10
N CYS A 11 -22.10 6.21 -10.15
CA CYS A 11 -20.81 5.70 -9.70
C CYS A 11 -20.47 6.30 -8.34
N LEU A 12 -20.61 5.50 -7.27
CA LEU A 12 -19.72 5.56 -6.10
C LEU A 12 -20.03 4.43 -5.10
N SER A 13 -19.42 3.29 -5.33
CA SER A 13 -18.85 2.50 -4.27
C SER A 13 -17.72 1.69 -4.90
N LEU A 14 -16.47 1.94 -4.45
CA LEU A 14 -15.20 1.22 -4.72
C LEU A 14 -13.96 2.13 -4.84
N CYS A 15 -14.04 3.44 -4.58
CA CYS A 15 -12.85 4.32 -4.63
C CYS A 15 -11.81 4.12 -3.51
N LEU A 16 -11.90 3.09 -2.66
CA LEU A 16 -10.88 2.83 -1.64
C LEU A 16 -10.02 1.59 -1.85
N TRP A 17 -10.24 0.79 -2.91
CA TRP A 17 -9.58 -0.52 -3.02
C TRP A 17 -9.27 -0.96 -4.45
N SER A 18 -8.56 -0.14 -5.23
CA SER A 18 -7.95 -0.64 -6.47
C SER A 18 -6.86 0.30 -6.98
N ARG A 19 -5.60 -0.12 -6.84
CA ARG A 19 -4.47 -0.01 -7.78
C ARG A 19 -3.14 0.39 -7.10
N SER A 20 -2.24 -0.59 -6.99
CA SER A 20 -0.80 -0.40 -7.20
C SER A 20 -0.41 -1.25 -8.42
N PRO A 21 0.28 -0.72 -9.45
CA PRO A 21 0.78 -1.50 -10.57
C PRO A 21 2.26 -1.92 -10.37
N LEU A 22 2.50 -3.25 -10.37
CA LEU A 22 3.73 -3.97 -10.81
C LEU A 22 5.03 -3.71 -9.99
N LEU A 23 6.03 -4.60 -9.84
CA LEU A 23 6.57 -5.69 -10.67
C LEU A 23 7.43 -6.62 -9.78
N LEU A 24 7.48 -7.90 -10.18
CA LEU A 24 8.48 -8.96 -9.98
C LEU A 24 9.67 -8.74 -8.99
N LEU A 25 9.75 -9.62 -8.00
CA LEU A 25 10.83 -10.61 -7.88
C LEU A 25 10.33 -11.78 -7.03
N GLY A 26 9.92 -12.85 -7.72
CA GLY A 26 9.59 -14.12 -7.11
C GLY A 26 10.74 -15.09 -7.26
N LEU A 27 10.95 -15.85 -6.18
CA LEU A 27 11.47 -17.21 -6.13
C LEU A 27 12.99 -17.36 -6.18
N PHE A 28 13.59 -17.66 -5.03
CA PHE A 28 13.93 -19.05 -4.73
C PHE A 28 13.65 -19.34 -3.26
N SER A 29 12.84 -20.36 -3.00
CA SER A 29 12.69 -20.99 -1.71
C SER A 29 12.94 -22.48 -1.87
N LEU A 30 13.70 -23.02 -0.92
CA LEU A 30 13.73 -24.41 -0.44
C LEU A 30 14.19 -25.53 -1.40
N HIS A 31 15.27 -26.22 -1.00
CA HIS A 31 15.23 -27.66 -0.74
C HIS A 31 16.28 -28.06 0.31
N ALA A 32 15.82 -28.75 1.35
CA ALA A 32 16.60 -29.31 2.45
C ALA A 32 17.08 -30.73 2.12
N HIS A 33 18.29 -31.13 2.57
CA HIS A 33 18.52 -32.44 3.22
C HIS A 33 19.96 -32.59 3.80
N ALA A 34 20.00 -32.76 5.12
CA ALA A 34 20.66 -33.81 5.92
C ALA A 34 22.21 -34.03 5.94
N HIS A 35 22.63 -34.53 7.13
CA HIS A 35 23.97 -34.94 7.63
C HIS A 35 24.94 -33.81 8.00
N GLY A 36 25.50 -33.72 9.22
CA GLY A 36 25.40 -34.54 10.43
C GLY A 36 26.47 -34.12 11.46
N ASN A 37 26.05 -34.08 12.73
CA ASN A 37 26.76 -34.26 14.02
C ASN A 37 28.14 -33.63 14.30
N ILE A 38 28.21 -32.98 15.47
CA ILE A 38 29.03 -33.27 16.69
C ILE A 38 29.05 -31.97 17.53
N LEU A 39 28.25 -31.88 18.60
CA LEU A 39 28.65 -31.97 20.03
C LEU A 39 29.85 -31.07 20.40
N ASP A 40 29.94 -30.40 21.53
CA ASP A 40 29.09 -30.12 22.70
C ASP A 40 29.96 -29.19 23.57
N GLY A 41 29.36 -28.32 24.36
CA GLY A 41 30.13 -27.34 25.14
C GLY A 41 29.39 -26.75 26.33
N MET A 42 28.56 -27.57 26.98
CA MET A 42 28.21 -27.54 28.40
C MET A 42 27.98 -26.17 29.05
N LEU A 43 26.70 -25.79 29.08
CA LEU A 43 26.06 -25.30 30.30
C LEU A 43 26.19 -26.38 31.39
N LEU A 44 26.79 -26.06 32.54
CA LEU A 44 26.52 -26.68 33.84
C LEU A 44 27.13 -25.83 34.95
N ARG A 45 26.30 -25.06 35.67
CA ARG A 45 26.09 -25.14 37.14
C ARG A 45 25.16 -23.99 37.57
N ASP A 46 23.86 -24.26 37.74
CA ASP A 46 23.20 -24.79 38.97
C ASP A 46 23.16 -23.70 40.06
N SER A 47 22.02 -23.00 40.20
CA SER A 47 20.87 -23.32 41.08
C SER A 47 20.98 -22.66 42.45
N GLY A 48 19.92 -21.96 42.88
CA GLY A 48 19.86 -21.51 44.27
C GLY A 48 18.74 -20.56 44.66
N ARG A 49 17.50 -21.04 44.60
CA ARG A 49 16.38 -20.78 45.54
C ARG A 49 15.64 -19.44 45.60
N GLU A 50 14.33 -19.65 45.67
CA GLU A 50 13.18 -18.78 45.94
C GLU A 50 13.22 -18.07 47.32
N GLY A 51 12.45 -16.99 47.47
CA GLY A 51 12.04 -16.49 48.78
C GLY A 51 11.54 -15.05 48.85
N LEU A 52 10.23 -14.88 48.68
CA LEU A 52 9.28 -14.03 49.42
C LEU A 52 9.68 -12.67 50.07
N GLU A 53 8.81 -11.69 49.80
CA GLU A 53 8.60 -10.36 50.40
C GLU A 53 9.26 -9.98 51.75
N ARG A 54 9.82 -8.75 51.80
CA ARG A 54 9.57 -7.78 52.87
C ARG A 54 10.00 -6.36 52.46
N GLY A 55 9.09 -5.39 52.52
CA GLY A 55 9.40 -3.98 52.31
C GLY A 55 10.07 -3.31 53.51
N LYS A 56 10.89 -2.29 53.25
CA LYS A 56 10.81 -0.94 53.85
C LYS A 56 11.97 -0.03 53.42
N ASP A 57 11.57 1.20 53.10
CA ASP A 57 12.19 2.49 53.38
C ASP A 57 13.41 3.03 52.61
N LEU A 58 13.26 4.33 52.32
CA LEU A 58 14.09 5.26 51.57
C LEU A 58 15.54 5.39 52.08
N SER A 59 16.49 5.53 51.17
CA SER A 59 17.45 6.66 51.13
C SER A 59 18.42 6.51 49.95
N GLY A 60 18.75 7.63 49.32
CA GLY A 60 19.55 7.67 48.09
C GLY A 60 21.03 7.38 48.28
N SER A 61 21.64 6.84 47.24
CA SER A 61 23.03 7.10 46.89
C SER A 61 23.28 6.75 45.43
N THR A 62 23.51 7.79 44.63
CA THR A 62 23.99 7.75 43.26
C THR A 62 25.39 7.14 43.26
N ALA A 63 25.57 5.95 42.68
CA ALA A 63 26.91 5.42 42.40
C ALA A 63 27.48 6.13 41.16
N PRO A 64 28.71 6.69 41.20
CA PRO A 64 29.33 7.28 40.02
C PRO A 64 29.82 6.17 39.07
N ALA A 65 29.51 6.32 37.79
CA ALA A 65 30.10 5.52 36.72
C ALA A 65 31.63 5.68 36.74
N LEU A 66 32.38 4.57 36.77
CA LEU A 66 33.83 4.58 36.57
C LEU A 66 34.13 5.17 35.18
N SER A 67 34.86 6.27 35.12
CA SER A 67 35.48 6.75 33.89
C SER A 67 36.62 5.79 33.50
N PRO A 68 36.79 5.45 32.20
CA PRO A 68 37.95 4.66 31.77
C PRO A 68 39.25 5.41 32.09
N PRO A 69 40.33 4.71 32.47
CA PRO A 69 41.59 5.35 32.80
C PRO A 69 42.15 6.09 31.57
N LEU A 70 42.62 7.31 31.78
CA LEU A 70 43.33 8.08 30.74
C LEU A 70 44.65 7.38 30.39
N LEU A 71 44.85 7.11 29.11
CA LEU A 71 45.99 6.39 28.55
C LEU A 71 46.99 7.37 27.92
N TRP A 72 48.28 7.19 28.21
CA TRP A 72 49.36 7.89 27.51
C TRP A 72 49.81 7.08 26.29
N CYS A 73 49.97 7.75 25.14
CA CYS A 73 50.45 7.12 23.92
C CYS A 73 51.68 7.86 23.38
N HIS A 74 52.51 7.14 22.62
CA HIS A 74 53.53 7.78 21.82
C HIS A 74 52.90 8.35 20.53
N CYS A 75 53.23 9.59 20.17
CA CYS A 75 52.79 10.19 18.91
C CYS A 75 53.99 10.52 18.02
N TYR A 76 53.83 10.31 16.72
CA TYR A 76 54.84 10.58 15.70
C TYR A 76 54.12 10.90 14.38
N HIS A 77 54.45 12.04 13.75
CA HIS A 77 53.73 12.66 12.62
C HIS A 77 52.26 13.07 12.87
N HIS A 78 51.54 12.41 13.79
CA HIS A 78 50.16 12.74 14.20
C HIS A 78 50.10 13.11 15.70
N CYS A 79 50.79 14.18 16.07
CA CYS A 79 50.75 14.72 17.44
C CYS A 79 49.76 15.89 17.55
N PRO A 80 48.92 15.95 18.60
CA PRO A 80 48.13 17.15 18.93
C PRO A 80 49.03 18.36 19.19
N GLU A 81 48.49 19.57 19.01
CA GLU A 81 49.23 20.84 19.23
C GLU A 81 49.75 20.97 20.67
N ASP A 82 49.04 20.40 21.65
CA ASP A 82 49.41 20.42 23.07
C ASP A 82 50.39 19.29 23.47
N SER A 83 50.98 18.58 22.51
CA SER A 83 51.88 17.47 22.78
C SER A 83 53.22 17.94 23.35
N THR A 84 53.68 17.27 24.41
CA THR A 84 55.03 17.45 24.95
C THR A 84 55.77 16.13 24.86
N ASN A 85 57.05 16.18 24.44
CA ASN A 85 57.93 15.01 24.37
C ASN A 85 57.41 13.85 23.50
N ASN A 86 56.75 14.15 22.36
CA ASN A 86 56.16 13.16 21.45
C ASN A 86 55.17 12.21 22.14
N THR A 87 54.37 12.75 23.05
CA THR A 87 53.32 12.01 23.77
C THR A 87 51.98 12.70 23.63
N CYS A 88 50.92 11.90 23.64
CA CYS A 88 49.54 12.37 23.65
C CYS A 88 48.74 11.57 24.70
N ARG A 89 47.61 12.12 25.15
CA ARG A 89 46.75 11.50 26.17
C ARG A 89 45.35 11.28 25.62
N THR A 90 44.76 10.12 25.87
CA THR A 90 43.44 9.76 25.36
C THR A 90 42.60 8.96 26.35
N ASP A 91 41.28 8.99 26.18
CA ASP A 91 40.31 8.13 26.84
C ASP A 91 39.95 6.88 26.00
N GLY A 92 40.44 6.79 24.76
CA GLY A 92 40.21 5.69 23.83
C GLY A 92 41.44 4.81 23.61
N TYR A 93 41.99 4.83 22.40
CA TYR A 93 43.01 3.88 21.93
C TYR A 93 44.32 4.58 21.56
N CYS A 94 45.46 3.95 21.83
CA CYS A 94 46.71 4.27 21.14
C CYS A 94 46.76 3.55 19.80
N PHE A 95 47.29 4.17 18.74
CA PHE A 95 47.42 3.53 17.44
C PHE A 95 48.83 3.64 16.83
N THR A 96 49.12 2.76 15.89
CA THR A 96 50.23 2.85 14.95
C THR A 96 49.74 2.45 13.57
N MET A 97 50.17 3.18 12.55
CA MET A 97 49.75 3.01 11.16
C MET A 97 50.95 3.01 10.24
N VAL A 98 50.87 2.22 9.17
CA VAL A 98 51.75 2.32 8.01
C VAL A 98 50.90 2.57 6.76
N GLU A 99 51.26 3.60 5.99
CA GLU A 99 50.63 3.95 4.72
C GLU A 99 51.69 4.18 3.64
N GLU A 100 51.38 3.84 2.39
CA GLU A 100 52.26 4.05 1.25
C GLU A 100 51.99 5.41 0.60
N GLU A 101 52.83 6.41 0.90
CA GLU A 101 52.84 7.71 0.23
C GLU A 101 53.98 7.76 -0.79
N GLY A 102 53.66 7.95 -2.08
CA GLY A 102 54.67 8.07 -3.14
C GLY A 102 55.54 6.82 -3.35
N GLY A 103 55.09 5.63 -2.93
CA GLY A 103 55.83 4.36 -3.05
C GLY A 103 56.79 4.07 -1.88
N VAL A 104 56.78 4.90 -0.84
CA VAL A 104 57.57 4.71 0.38
C VAL A 104 56.63 4.43 1.56
N PRO A 105 56.88 3.41 2.39
CA PRO A 105 56.11 3.20 3.61
C PRO A 105 56.39 4.30 4.63
N VAL A 106 55.36 5.06 4.99
CA VAL A 106 55.40 6.08 6.04
C VAL A 106 54.68 5.54 7.26
N GLN A 107 55.35 5.55 8.42
CA GLN A 107 54.79 5.11 9.69
C GLN A 107 54.35 6.31 10.53
N THR A 108 53.13 6.26 11.07
CA THR A 108 52.58 7.30 11.95
C THR A 108 51.98 6.68 13.21
N ALA A 109 51.98 7.43 14.31
CA ALA A 109 51.46 6.97 15.60
C ALA A 109 50.79 8.12 16.35
N GLY A 110 49.78 7.81 17.18
CA GLY A 110 49.06 8.81 17.96
C GLY A 110 47.95 8.26 18.83
N CYS A 111 47.02 9.15 19.17
CA CYS A 111 45.89 8.92 20.08
C CYS A 111 44.55 9.00 19.35
N LEU A 112 43.60 8.11 19.69
CA LEU A 112 42.22 8.12 19.20
C LEU A 112 41.25 8.18 20.36
N GLY A 113 40.35 9.17 20.37
CA GLY A 113 39.31 9.31 21.40
C GLY A 113 38.28 8.18 21.38
N LEU A 114 37.52 8.04 22.46
CA LEU A 114 36.53 6.96 22.62
C LEU A 114 35.39 7.02 21.58
N VAL A 115 35.00 8.21 21.12
CA VAL A 115 33.91 8.41 20.14
C VAL A 115 34.45 8.23 18.72
N GLY A 116 34.03 7.15 18.04
CA GLY A 116 34.38 6.87 16.63
C GLY A 116 35.62 6.01 16.41
N SER A 117 36.34 5.64 17.47
CA SER A 117 37.53 4.77 17.41
C SER A 117 37.21 3.30 17.10
N GLU A 118 36.02 2.80 17.44
CA GLU A 118 35.61 1.42 17.13
C GLU A 118 35.61 1.15 15.62
N PHE A 119 35.22 2.13 14.80
CA PHE A 119 35.26 2.01 13.34
C PHE A 119 36.69 2.12 12.81
N GLN A 120 37.51 3.04 13.35
CA GLN A 120 38.87 3.24 12.87
C GLN A 120 39.80 2.07 13.21
N CYS A 121 39.66 1.46 14.38
CA CYS A 121 40.47 0.32 14.80
C CYS A 121 39.96 -1.02 14.27
N ARG A 122 38.76 -1.10 13.66
CA ARG A 122 38.22 -2.33 13.03
C ARG A 122 38.21 -2.31 11.51
N ASP A 123 38.17 -1.14 10.84
CA ASP A 123 38.19 -1.06 9.38
C ASP A 123 39.61 -1.10 8.80
N THR A 124 40.00 -2.26 8.29
CA THR A 124 41.29 -2.49 7.61
C THR A 124 41.19 -2.70 6.09
N TRP A 125 40.11 -2.27 5.42
CA TRP A 125 39.95 -2.61 4.00
C TRP A 125 39.34 -1.50 3.13
N ASN A 126 40.08 -0.40 2.93
CA ASN A 126 39.90 0.45 1.75
C ASN A 126 40.92 0.05 0.66
N LEU A 127 40.45 -0.67 -0.36
CA LEU A 127 41.25 -1.21 -1.49
C LEU A 127 42.01 -0.16 -2.33
N ARG A 128 41.81 1.14 -2.11
CA ARG A 128 42.42 2.23 -2.88
C ARG A 128 43.71 2.80 -2.29
N GLN A 129 44.01 2.55 -1.01
CA GLN A 129 45.25 2.98 -0.34
C GLN A 129 45.83 1.78 0.43
N ARG A 130 47.08 1.40 0.14
CA ARG A 130 47.79 0.37 0.92
C ARG A 130 48.11 0.96 2.29
N ARG A 131 47.20 0.75 3.24
CA ARG A 131 47.29 1.22 4.62
C ARG A 131 46.96 0.08 5.58
N SER A 132 47.69 0.01 6.68
CA SER A 132 47.42 -0.90 7.80
C SER A 132 47.50 -0.10 9.11
N LEU A 133 46.53 -0.29 10.01
CA LEU A 133 46.44 0.39 11.29
C LEU A 133 46.13 -0.64 12.38
N GLU A 134 46.88 -0.57 13.47
CA GLU A 134 46.67 -1.37 14.68
C GLU A 134 46.47 -0.46 15.89
N CYS A 135 45.63 -0.89 16.82
CA CYS A 135 45.28 -0.15 18.04
C CYS A 135 45.47 -1.01 19.29
N CYS A 136 45.76 -0.37 20.42
CA CYS A 136 45.90 -1.02 21.73
C CYS A 136 45.38 -0.12 22.87
N THR A 137 45.01 -0.76 23.98
CA THR A 137 44.46 -0.12 25.19
C THR A 137 45.06 -0.66 26.49
N ASP A 138 46.03 -1.56 26.41
CA ASP A 138 46.39 -2.43 27.53
C ASP A 138 47.19 -1.71 28.62
N GLN A 139 48.04 -0.74 28.25
CA GLN A 139 48.89 0.02 29.15
C GLN A 139 49.42 1.30 28.49
N ASP A 140 49.91 2.24 29.30
CA ASP A 140 50.58 3.44 28.79
C ASP A 140 51.72 3.08 27.82
N TYR A 141 51.76 3.79 26.70
CA TYR A 141 52.70 3.64 25.59
C TYR A 141 52.65 2.27 24.89
N CYS A 142 51.52 1.55 24.97
CA CYS A 142 51.36 0.25 24.32
C CYS A 142 51.67 0.29 22.81
N ASN A 143 51.44 1.43 22.14
CA ASN A 143 51.66 1.56 20.71
C ASN A 143 53.14 1.57 20.29
N ARG A 144 54.09 1.64 21.23
CA ARG A 144 55.52 1.42 20.91
C ARG A 144 55.84 0.00 20.45
N ASN A 145 54.98 -0.95 20.82
CA ASN A 145 55.15 -2.37 20.51
C ASN A 145 54.33 -2.81 19.27
N LEU A 146 53.61 -1.88 18.65
CA LEU A 146 52.82 -2.16 17.44
C LEU A 146 53.70 -2.01 16.20
N HIS A 147 53.67 -3.01 15.34
CA HIS A 147 54.46 -3.07 14.11
C HIS A 147 53.59 -3.50 12.93
N PRO A 148 52.60 -2.67 12.51
CA PRO A 148 51.76 -3.01 11.38
C PRO A 148 52.60 -3.11 10.10
N THR A 149 52.32 -4.12 9.29
CA THR A 149 52.99 -4.33 8.00
C THR A 149 52.03 -4.02 6.85
N LEU A 150 52.56 -3.49 5.74
CA LEU A 150 51.75 -3.25 4.55
C LEU A 150 51.25 -4.58 3.98
N PRO A 151 49.97 -4.69 3.60
CA PRO A 151 49.44 -5.91 2.99
C PRO A 151 50.23 -6.26 1.72
N PRO A 152 50.51 -7.54 1.44
CA PRO A 152 51.32 -7.93 0.29
C PRO A 152 50.67 -7.43 -1.01
N LEU A 153 51.49 -6.94 -1.94
CA LEU A 153 51.03 -6.67 -3.30
C LEU A 153 50.50 -7.98 -3.89
N LYS A 154 49.17 -8.11 -4.00
CA LYS A 154 48.62 -9.17 -4.86
C LYS A 154 49.09 -8.83 -6.28
N PRO A 155 49.88 -9.69 -6.96
CA PRO A 155 50.15 -9.46 -8.36
C PRO A 155 48.80 -9.34 -9.09
N PRO A 156 48.70 -8.53 -10.15
CA PRO A 156 47.50 -8.56 -10.98
C PRO A 156 47.26 -10.01 -11.36
N LEU A 157 46.07 -10.50 -11.04
CA LEU A 157 45.61 -11.82 -11.44
C LEU A 157 45.87 -11.97 -12.94
N TYR A 158 46.98 -12.62 -13.30
CA TYR A 158 47.20 -13.15 -14.63
C TYR A 158 46.25 -14.34 -14.74
N VAL A 159 44.99 -14.04 -15.04
CA VAL A 159 43.97 -15.03 -15.35
C VAL A 159 44.36 -15.59 -16.71
N ASP A 160 44.88 -16.81 -16.68
CA ASP A 160 45.20 -17.60 -17.86
C ASP A 160 44.04 -17.53 -18.87
N GLY A 161 44.30 -17.05 -20.09
CA GLY A 161 43.27 -16.71 -21.08
C GLY A 161 42.32 -17.85 -21.43
N LYS A 162 42.72 -19.10 -21.13
CA LYS A 162 41.85 -20.28 -21.22
C LYS A 162 40.61 -20.20 -20.32
N ILE A 163 40.69 -19.59 -19.14
CA ILE A 163 39.57 -19.53 -18.19
C ILE A 163 38.49 -18.56 -18.67
N HIS A 164 38.85 -17.42 -19.28
CA HIS A 164 37.87 -16.49 -19.86
C HIS A 164 37.10 -17.12 -21.03
N HIS A 165 37.80 -17.85 -21.91
CA HIS A 165 37.12 -18.56 -23.01
C HIS A 165 36.20 -19.67 -22.49
N MET A 166 36.62 -20.42 -21.48
CA MET A 166 35.77 -21.46 -20.87
C MET A 166 34.58 -20.87 -20.10
N ALA A 167 34.76 -19.78 -19.36
CA ALA A 167 33.68 -19.08 -18.66
C ALA A 167 32.66 -18.47 -19.64
N LEU A 168 33.14 -17.91 -20.76
CA LEU A 168 32.27 -17.37 -21.80
C LEU A 168 31.51 -18.49 -22.53
N LEU A 169 32.14 -19.63 -22.79
CA LEU A 169 31.47 -20.82 -23.32
C LEU A 169 30.40 -21.37 -22.35
N ILE A 170 30.69 -21.41 -21.05
CA ILE A 170 29.72 -21.84 -20.02
C ILE A 170 28.57 -20.84 -19.93
N SER A 171 28.85 -19.54 -19.94
CA SER A 171 27.81 -18.51 -19.90
C SER A 171 26.90 -18.56 -21.14
N VAL A 172 27.47 -18.67 -22.34
CA VAL A 172 26.71 -18.75 -23.59
C VAL A 172 25.86 -20.02 -23.65
N THR A 173 26.38 -21.16 -23.17
CA THR A 173 25.63 -22.42 -23.14
C THR A 173 24.49 -22.37 -22.12
N VAL A 174 24.72 -21.83 -20.92
CA VAL A 174 23.66 -21.64 -19.91
C VAL A 174 22.58 -20.68 -20.42
N CYS A 175 22.97 -19.53 -20.99
CA CYS A 175 22.03 -18.59 -21.57
C CYS A 175 21.22 -19.21 -22.72
N SER A 176 21.85 -20.02 -23.58
CA SER A 176 21.16 -20.72 -24.68
C SER A 176 20.17 -21.76 -24.17
N ILE A 177 20.49 -22.49 -23.10
CA ILE A 177 19.58 -23.43 -22.45
C ILE A 177 18.39 -22.69 -21.84
N ILE A 178 18.62 -21.58 -21.13
CA ILE A 178 17.56 -20.76 -20.54
C ILE A 178 16.65 -20.22 -21.65
N LEU A 179 17.21 -19.72 -22.75
CA LEU A 179 16.46 -19.21 -23.90
C LEU A 179 15.65 -20.33 -24.57
N GLY A 180 16.23 -21.53 -24.70
CA GLY A 180 15.52 -22.72 -25.16
C GLY A 180 14.34 -23.10 -24.25
N VAL A 181 14.52 -23.08 -22.93
CA VAL A 181 13.44 -23.33 -21.96
C VAL A 181 12.35 -22.26 -22.05
N ILE A 182 12.71 -20.99 -22.22
CA ILE A 182 11.75 -19.89 -22.41
C ILE A 182 11.00 -20.07 -23.73
N ILE A 183 11.67 -20.42 -24.83
CA ILE A 183 11.03 -20.68 -26.12
C ILE A 183 10.10 -21.87 -26.03
N VAL A 184 10.53 -22.97 -25.39
CA VAL A 184 9.71 -24.16 -25.17
C VAL A 184 8.52 -23.83 -24.26
N PHE A 185 8.71 -23.05 -23.20
CA PHE A 185 7.64 -22.58 -22.33
C PHE A 185 6.66 -21.67 -23.07
N CYS A 186 7.15 -20.74 -23.88
CA CYS A 186 6.34 -19.88 -24.75
C CYS A 186 5.63 -20.67 -25.83
N TYR A 187 6.27 -21.69 -26.42
CA TYR A 187 5.67 -22.59 -27.39
C TYR A 187 4.62 -23.48 -26.74
N PHE A 188 4.84 -24.00 -25.53
CA PHE A 188 3.82 -24.71 -24.78
C PHE A 188 2.71 -23.78 -24.32
N ARG A 189 2.97 -22.51 -23.96
CA ARG A 189 1.94 -21.52 -23.66
C ARG A 189 1.13 -21.15 -24.89
N TYR A 190 1.80 -20.94 -26.02
CA TYR A 190 1.21 -20.66 -27.33
C TYR A 190 0.37 -21.84 -27.82
N LYS A 191 0.96 -23.05 -27.83
CA LYS A 191 0.27 -24.29 -28.16
C LYS A 191 -0.83 -24.60 -27.16
N ARG A 192 -0.70 -24.32 -25.86
CA ARG A 192 -1.79 -24.42 -24.86
C ARG A 192 -2.86 -23.34 -25.04
N GLN A 193 -2.53 -22.21 -25.64
CA GLN A 193 -3.46 -21.17 -26.04
C GLN A 193 -4.18 -21.53 -27.36
N GLU A 194 -3.54 -22.29 -28.25
CA GLU A 194 -4.11 -22.82 -29.49
C GLU A 194 -4.90 -24.13 -29.28
N SER A 195 -4.49 -24.95 -28.30
CA SER A 195 -5.20 -26.16 -27.82
C SER A 195 -6.13 -25.90 -26.64
N ARG A 196 -6.32 -24.63 -26.24
CA ARG A 196 -7.66 -24.23 -25.80
C ARG A 196 -8.52 -24.32 -27.04
N PRO A 197 -9.51 -25.22 -27.10
CA PRO A 197 -10.37 -25.30 -28.26
C PRO A 197 -10.91 -23.89 -28.51
N ARG A 198 -10.63 -23.33 -29.70
CA ARG A 198 -11.55 -22.41 -30.34
C ARG A 198 -12.88 -23.15 -30.33
N TYR A 199 -13.74 -22.85 -29.37
CA TYR A 199 -15.12 -23.27 -29.48
C TYR A 199 -15.66 -22.48 -30.66
N SER A 200 -15.65 -23.15 -31.80
CA SER A 200 -16.41 -22.78 -32.98
C SER A 200 -17.82 -22.44 -32.54
N ILE A 201 -18.30 -21.28 -33.00
CA ILE A 201 -19.72 -21.02 -33.21
C ILE A 201 -20.32 -22.28 -33.84
N GLY A 202 -21.12 -23.00 -33.06
CA GLY A 202 -21.98 -24.07 -33.49
C GLY A 202 -23.32 -23.80 -32.81
N LEU A 203 -24.31 -23.46 -33.62
CA LEU A 203 -25.70 -23.27 -33.23
C LEU A 203 -26.20 -24.46 -32.41
N GLU A 204 -26.52 -24.22 -31.14
CA GLU A 204 -27.68 -24.83 -30.52
C GLU A 204 -28.49 -23.71 -29.86
N GLN A 205 -29.51 -23.33 -30.61
CA GLN A 205 -30.61 -22.47 -30.23
C GLN A 205 -31.64 -23.37 -29.54
N ASP A 206 -31.68 -23.34 -28.21
CA ASP A 206 -32.81 -23.70 -27.33
C ASP A 206 -32.27 -23.62 -25.88
N GLU A 207 -32.77 -22.84 -24.94
CA GLU A 207 -34.13 -22.45 -24.62
C GLU A 207 -34.10 -21.02 -24.05
N THR A 208 -34.80 -20.11 -24.72
CA THR A 208 -34.95 -18.72 -24.27
C THR A 208 -36.09 -18.69 -23.25
N TYR A 209 -35.81 -19.04 -22.00
CA TYR A 209 -36.79 -18.87 -20.91
C TYR A 209 -36.78 -17.44 -20.37
N ILE A 210 -37.13 -16.50 -21.27
CA ILE A 210 -37.59 -15.16 -20.92
C ILE A 210 -38.80 -14.89 -21.83
N PRO A 211 -40.01 -14.69 -21.28
CA PRO A 211 -41.10 -14.18 -22.10
C PRO A 211 -40.67 -12.82 -22.70
N PRO A 212 -40.93 -12.56 -23.98
CA PRO A 212 -40.46 -11.33 -24.62
C PRO A 212 -41.00 -10.11 -23.88
N GLY A 213 -40.12 -9.36 -23.20
CA GLY A 213 -40.47 -8.13 -22.48
C GLY A 213 -39.85 -7.92 -21.10
N GLU A 214 -39.25 -8.93 -20.46
CA GLU A 214 -38.66 -8.76 -19.12
C GLU A 214 -37.16 -8.43 -19.17
N SER A 215 -36.77 -7.29 -18.59
CA SER A 215 -35.39 -6.87 -18.38
C SER A 215 -34.80 -7.46 -17.10
N LEU A 216 -33.47 -7.48 -16.98
CA LEU A 216 -32.79 -7.86 -15.72
C LEU A 216 -33.29 -7.03 -14.52
N LYS A 217 -33.59 -5.76 -14.77
CA LYS A 217 -34.14 -4.84 -13.78
C LYS A 217 -35.50 -5.34 -13.27
N ASP A 218 -36.36 -5.81 -14.17
CA ASP A 218 -37.69 -6.32 -13.82
C ASP A 218 -37.61 -7.61 -12.98
N LEU A 219 -36.70 -8.52 -13.32
CA LEU A 219 -36.44 -9.74 -12.53
C LEU A 219 -35.93 -9.42 -11.11
N ILE A 220 -35.07 -8.41 -11.00
CA ILE A 220 -34.55 -7.92 -9.73
C ILE A 220 -35.65 -7.21 -8.92
N GLU A 221 -36.55 -6.46 -9.55
CA GLU A 221 -37.69 -5.79 -8.89
C GLU A 221 -38.75 -6.79 -8.43
N GLN A 222 -39.12 -7.77 -9.26
CA GLN A 222 -40.10 -8.81 -8.93
C GLN A 222 -39.67 -9.66 -7.73
N SER A 223 -38.40 -10.05 -7.68
CA SER A 223 -37.86 -10.86 -6.56
C SER A 223 -37.75 -10.10 -5.24
N GLN A 224 -37.69 -8.77 -5.27
CA GLN A 224 -37.61 -7.92 -4.08
C GLN A 224 -38.95 -7.74 -3.36
N SER A 225 -40.08 -7.86 -4.08
CA SER A 225 -41.40 -7.76 -3.46
C SER A 225 -41.68 -8.88 -2.43
N SER A 226 -40.84 -9.93 -2.38
CA SER A 226 -40.92 -11.03 -1.40
C SER A 226 -40.15 -10.77 -0.10
N GLY A 227 -39.37 -9.67 0.00
CA GLY A 227 -39.05 -9.05 1.30
C GLY A 227 -37.93 -9.62 2.19
N SER A 228 -37.03 -10.50 1.71
CA SER A 228 -35.98 -11.09 2.59
C SER A 228 -34.52 -10.67 2.32
N GLY A 229 -34.21 -9.85 1.30
CA GLY A 229 -32.85 -9.35 1.08
C GLY A 229 -32.65 -8.61 -0.25
N SER A 230 -31.54 -7.87 -0.38
CA SER A 230 -31.07 -7.30 -1.64
C SER A 230 -30.41 -8.39 -2.48
N GLY A 231 -31.08 -8.86 -3.53
CA GLY A 231 -30.55 -9.80 -4.52
C GLY A 231 -31.67 -10.44 -5.32
N LEU A 232 -31.33 -11.37 -6.22
CA LEU A 232 -32.24 -12.44 -6.62
C LEU A 232 -32.37 -13.46 -5.46
N PRO A 233 -33.42 -14.31 -5.40
CA PRO A 233 -33.59 -15.30 -4.33
C PRO A 233 -32.44 -16.33 -4.30
N LEU A 234 -32.07 -16.85 -3.13
CA LEU A 234 -30.91 -17.75 -2.93
C LEU A 234 -30.86 -18.96 -3.88
N LEU A 235 -32.01 -19.52 -4.26
CA LEU A 235 -32.08 -20.67 -5.19
C LEU A 235 -31.82 -20.27 -6.65
N VAL A 236 -32.10 -19.02 -7.03
CA VAL A 236 -31.75 -18.48 -8.35
C VAL A 236 -30.26 -18.10 -8.39
N GLN A 237 -29.69 -17.62 -7.29
CA GLN A 237 -28.29 -17.20 -7.21
C GLN A 237 -27.27 -18.33 -7.51
N ARG A 238 -27.54 -19.57 -7.08
CA ARG A 238 -26.60 -20.73 -7.17
C ARG A 238 -26.38 -21.32 -8.56
N THR A 239 -26.86 -20.68 -9.62
CA THR A 239 -26.67 -21.15 -11.01
C THR A 239 -26.22 -20.06 -11.97
N ILE A 240 -26.10 -18.81 -11.50
CA ILE A 240 -25.85 -17.65 -12.35
C ILE A 240 -24.43 -17.67 -12.91
N ALA A 241 -23.42 -18.05 -12.11
CA ALA A 241 -22.03 -18.07 -12.55
C ALA A 241 -21.78 -19.07 -13.70
N LYS A 242 -22.60 -20.12 -13.82
CA LYS A 242 -22.53 -21.07 -14.95
C LYS A 242 -23.05 -20.45 -16.25
N GLN A 243 -24.03 -19.55 -16.16
CA GLN A 243 -24.66 -18.89 -17.30
C GLN A 243 -23.94 -17.62 -17.75
N ILE A 244 -23.06 -17.06 -16.92
CA ILE A 244 -22.29 -15.88 -17.27
C ILE A 244 -21.18 -16.21 -18.26
N GLN A 245 -21.17 -15.47 -19.36
CA GLN A 245 -20.05 -15.42 -20.30
C GLN A 245 -19.08 -14.31 -19.89
N MET A 246 -17.85 -14.67 -19.50
CA MET A 246 -16.80 -13.69 -19.18
C MET A 246 -16.26 -13.09 -20.48
N VAL A 247 -16.27 -11.77 -20.62
CA VAL A 247 -15.91 -11.09 -21.88
C VAL A 247 -14.56 -10.39 -21.80
N LYS A 248 -14.39 -9.44 -20.87
CA LYS A 248 -13.18 -8.62 -20.77
C LYS A 248 -12.81 -8.38 -19.31
N GLN A 249 -11.53 -8.54 -18.97
CA GLN A 249 -11.03 -8.09 -17.68
C GLN A 249 -11.01 -6.54 -17.66
N ILE A 250 -11.72 -5.95 -16.69
CA ILE A 250 -11.85 -4.49 -16.53
C ILE A 250 -11.06 -3.95 -15.34
N GLY A 251 -10.66 -4.82 -14.42
CA GLY A 251 -9.85 -4.42 -13.28
C GLY A 251 -9.14 -5.60 -12.61
N LYS A 252 -8.12 -5.26 -11.82
CA LYS A 252 -7.41 -6.18 -10.93
C LYS A 252 -7.19 -5.49 -9.59
N GLY A 253 -7.72 -6.08 -8.52
CA GLY A 253 -7.58 -5.60 -7.16
C GLY A 253 -6.71 -6.54 -6.31
N ARG A 254 -6.59 -6.22 -5.02
CA ARG A 254 -5.83 -7.02 -4.05
C ARG A 254 -6.39 -8.44 -3.90
N TYR A 255 -7.70 -8.55 -3.85
CA TYR A 255 -8.42 -9.79 -3.47
C TYR A 255 -8.93 -10.60 -4.66
N GLY A 256 -8.79 -10.07 -5.88
CA GLY A 256 -9.39 -10.68 -7.05
C GLY A 256 -9.34 -9.81 -8.30
N GLU A 257 -9.99 -10.31 -9.35
CA GLU A 257 -10.06 -9.67 -10.65
C GLU A 257 -11.50 -9.26 -10.95
N VAL A 258 -11.69 -8.13 -11.62
CA VAL A 258 -13.02 -7.66 -12.03
C VAL A 258 -13.13 -7.81 -13.55
N TRP A 259 -14.21 -8.42 -13.99
CA TRP A 259 -14.50 -8.71 -15.38
C TRP A 259 -15.83 -8.10 -15.77
N MET A 260 -15.92 -7.62 -17.01
CA MET A 260 -17.20 -7.44 -17.67
C MET A 260 -17.62 -8.80 -18.24
N GLY A 261 -18.80 -9.25 -17.83
CA GLY A 261 -19.45 -10.45 -18.32
C GLY A 261 -20.76 -10.11 -19.03
N ARG A 262 -21.33 -11.11 -19.69
CA ARG A 262 -22.69 -11.07 -20.23
C ARG A 262 -23.55 -12.13 -19.55
N TRP A 263 -24.69 -11.71 -19.02
CA TRP A 263 -25.72 -12.60 -18.51
C TRP A 263 -27.03 -12.26 -19.22
N ARG A 264 -27.62 -13.25 -19.90
CA ARG A 264 -28.87 -13.06 -20.68
C ARG A 264 -28.83 -11.88 -21.65
N GLY A 265 -27.66 -11.65 -22.27
CA GLY A 265 -27.43 -10.54 -23.21
C GLY A 265 -27.04 -9.21 -22.56
N GLU A 266 -27.34 -9.01 -21.27
CA GLU A 266 -27.00 -7.79 -20.53
C GLU A 266 -25.57 -7.82 -20.00
N LYS A 267 -24.96 -6.62 -19.86
CA LYS A 267 -23.60 -6.47 -19.33
C LYS A 267 -23.66 -6.47 -17.80
N VAL A 268 -22.83 -7.30 -17.18
CA VAL A 268 -22.67 -7.38 -15.72
C VAL A 268 -21.19 -7.25 -15.34
N ALA A 269 -20.92 -6.72 -14.16
CA ALA A 269 -19.59 -6.73 -13.58
C ALA A 269 -19.44 -7.94 -12.65
N VAL A 270 -18.36 -8.68 -12.80
CA VAL A 270 -18.11 -9.93 -12.07
C VAL A 270 -16.76 -9.81 -11.39
N LYS A 271 -16.78 -9.69 -10.07
CA LYS A 271 -15.57 -9.74 -9.24
C LYS A 271 -15.31 -11.20 -8.87
N VAL A 272 -14.19 -11.71 -9.34
CA VAL A 272 -13.71 -13.08 -9.13
C VAL A 272 -12.64 -13.06 -8.07
N PHE A 273 -12.93 -13.63 -6.90
CA PHE A 273 -11.98 -13.71 -5.79
C PHE A 273 -11.11 -14.96 -5.90
N PHE A 274 -9.89 -14.87 -5.38
CA PHE A 274 -9.06 -16.05 -5.14
C PHE A 274 -9.66 -16.87 -4.00
N THR A 275 -9.53 -18.21 -4.04
CA THR A 275 -10.05 -19.09 -2.98
C THR A 275 -9.40 -18.84 -1.63
N THR A 276 -8.18 -18.30 -1.60
CA THR A 276 -7.49 -17.87 -0.38
C THR A 276 -8.15 -16.66 0.29
N GLU A 277 -9.01 -15.94 -0.43
CA GLU A 277 -9.68 -14.71 -0.01
C GLU A 277 -11.19 -14.94 0.25
N GLU A 278 -11.58 -16.15 0.65
CA GLU A 278 -12.97 -16.51 0.94
C GLU A 278 -13.60 -15.61 2.01
N ALA A 279 -12.86 -15.27 3.07
CA ALA A 279 -13.33 -14.36 4.11
C ALA A 279 -13.64 -12.95 3.57
N SER A 280 -12.86 -12.47 2.59
CA SER A 280 -13.08 -11.19 1.92
C SER A 280 -14.35 -11.24 1.04
N TRP A 281 -14.54 -12.33 0.28
CA TRP A 281 -15.75 -12.55 -0.51
C TRP A 281 -17.02 -12.67 0.35
N PHE A 282 -16.95 -13.42 1.45
CA PHE A 282 -18.06 -13.60 2.37
C PHE A 282 -18.50 -12.27 2.99
N ARG A 283 -17.54 -11.51 3.55
CA ARG A 283 -17.80 -10.20 4.14
C ARG A 283 -18.44 -9.23 3.14
N GLU A 284 -17.91 -9.15 1.93
CA GLU A 284 -18.44 -8.24 0.91
C GLU A 284 -19.84 -8.66 0.44
N THR A 285 -20.09 -9.96 0.31
CA THR A 285 -21.41 -10.51 -0.03
C THR A 285 -22.43 -10.19 1.06
N GLU A 286 -22.08 -10.37 2.33
CA GLU A 286 -22.96 -10.07 3.47
C GLU A 286 -23.35 -8.59 3.52
N ILE A 287 -22.40 -7.68 3.26
CA ILE A 287 -22.66 -6.24 3.18
C ILE A 287 -23.67 -5.95 2.06
N TYR A 288 -23.46 -6.49 0.87
CA TYR A 288 -24.37 -6.28 -0.26
C TYR A 288 -25.76 -6.90 -0.08
N GLN A 289 -25.89 -7.96 0.73
CA GLN A 289 -27.16 -8.63 1.02
C GLN A 289 -27.93 -8.02 2.21
N THR A 290 -27.34 -7.05 2.91
CA THR A 290 -27.99 -6.40 4.06
C THR A 290 -29.30 -5.74 3.63
N VAL A 291 -30.35 -5.93 4.45
CA VAL A 291 -31.70 -5.43 4.15
C VAL A 291 -31.67 -3.90 4.00
N LEU A 292 -32.41 -3.37 3.01
CA LEU A 292 -32.46 -1.94 2.65
C LEU A 292 -31.15 -1.32 2.11
N MET A 293 -30.15 -2.12 1.70
CA MET A 293 -28.91 -1.58 1.09
C MET A 293 -29.05 -1.10 -0.36
N ARG A 294 -30.14 -1.43 -1.04
CA ARG A 294 -30.34 -0.99 -2.44
C ARG A 294 -30.74 0.47 -2.47
N HIS A 295 -29.91 1.26 -3.15
CA HIS A 295 -30.16 2.67 -3.42
C HIS A 295 -29.61 3.00 -4.80
N GLU A 296 -30.16 4.02 -5.47
CA GLU A 296 -29.73 4.43 -6.82
C GLU A 296 -28.25 4.86 -6.88
N ASN A 297 -27.71 5.33 -5.76
CA ASN A 297 -26.32 5.74 -5.66
C ASN A 297 -25.41 4.69 -4.98
N ILE A 298 -25.93 3.47 -4.77
CA ILE A 298 -25.15 2.31 -4.32
C ILE A 298 -25.10 1.31 -5.47
N LEU A 299 -23.94 0.68 -5.68
CA LEU A 299 -23.76 -0.28 -6.76
C LEU A 299 -24.77 -1.43 -6.65
N GLY A 300 -25.51 -1.69 -7.73
CA GLY A 300 -26.55 -2.71 -7.76
C GLY A 300 -25.97 -4.12 -7.63
N PHE A 301 -26.15 -4.73 -6.46
CA PHE A 301 -25.85 -6.15 -6.26
C PHE A 301 -26.88 -7.03 -6.98
N ILE A 302 -26.40 -8.05 -7.69
CA ILE A 302 -27.25 -9.02 -8.40
C ILE A 302 -27.23 -10.35 -7.66
N ALA A 303 -26.04 -10.92 -7.47
CA ALA A 303 -25.85 -12.24 -6.88
C ALA A 303 -24.42 -12.49 -6.40
N ALA A 304 -24.24 -13.47 -5.53
CA ALA A 304 -22.96 -14.11 -5.23
C ALA A 304 -23.08 -15.61 -5.51
N ASP A 305 -22.07 -16.20 -6.16
CA ASP A 305 -22.13 -17.59 -6.60
C ASP A 305 -20.74 -18.23 -6.63
N ILE A 306 -20.67 -19.55 -6.64
CA ILE A 306 -19.44 -20.34 -6.61
C ILE A 306 -19.35 -21.20 -7.87
N LYS A 307 -18.31 -20.98 -8.67
CA LYS A 307 -18.07 -21.72 -9.91
C LYS A 307 -16.89 -22.67 -9.75
N GLY A 308 -17.16 -23.97 -9.76
CA GLY A 308 -16.12 -25.01 -9.86
C GLY A 308 -15.77 -25.30 -11.31
N THR A 309 -14.49 -25.18 -11.69
CA THR A 309 -14.01 -25.58 -13.04
C THR A 309 -13.29 -26.94 -13.01
N GLY A 310 -13.63 -27.80 -12.05
CA GLY A 310 -13.03 -29.13 -11.85
C GLY A 310 -11.65 -29.13 -11.20
N SER A 311 -10.82 -28.12 -11.46
CA SER A 311 -9.45 -28.01 -10.92
C SER A 311 -9.25 -26.90 -9.89
N TRP A 312 -10.16 -25.92 -9.83
CA TRP A 312 -10.18 -24.88 -8.81
C TRP A 312 -11.58 -24.29 -8.69
N THR A 313 -11.87 -23.72 -7.52
CA THR A 313 -13.11 -23.02 -7.22
C THR A 313 -12.92 -21.53 -7.48
N GLN A 314 -13.93 -20.85 -8.00
CA GLN A 314 -13.94 -19.40 -8.14
C GLN A 314 -15.15 -18.84 -7.40
N LEU A 315 -14.93 -17.81 -6.59
CA LEU A 315 -15.97 -17.13 -5.84
C LEU A 315 -16.35 -15.86 -6.60
N TYR A 316 -17.60 -15.75 -7.05
CA TYR A 316 -18.11 -14.65 -7.86
C TYR A 316 -18.97 -13.73 -7.01
N LEU A 317 -18.77 -12.43 -7.18
CA LEU A 317 -19.68 -11.37 -6.77
C LEU A 317 -20.11 -10.62 -8.02
N ILE A 318 -21.41 -10.61 -8.30
CA ILE A 318 -21.99 -10.14 -9.56
C ILE A 318 -22.81 -8.87 -9.26
N THR A 319 -22.49 -7.80 -9.98
CA THR A 319 -23.11 -6.48 -9.84
C THR A 319 -23.46 -5.89 -11.20
N ASP A 320 -24.20 -4.80 -11.18
CA ASP A 320 -24.43 -3.97 -12.37
C ASP A 320 -23.10 -3.53 -13.00
N TYR A 321 -23.07 -3.46 -14.33
CA TYR A 321 -21.96 -2.91 -15.09
C TYR A 321 -22.20 -1.45 -15.47
N HIS A 322 -21.26 -0.58 -15.15
CA HIS A 322 -21.27 0.83 -15.57
C HIS A 322 -20.23 1.08 -16.66
N GLU A 323 -20.67 1.54 -17.82
CA GLU A 323 -19.81 1.72 -18.99
C GLU A 323 -18.74 2.81 -18.81
N ASN A 324 -19.05 3.82 -17.99
CA ASN A 324 -18.17 4.95 -17.69
C ASN A 324 -17.03 4.60 -16.71
N GLY A 325 -16.97 3.36 -16.22
CA GLY A 325 -15.92 2.91 -15.30
C GLY A 325 -16.05 3.59 -13.94
N SER A 326 -14.92 3.78 -13.25
CA SER A 326 -14.91 4.47 -11.95
C SER A 326 -14.97 5.99 -12.11
N LEU A 327 -15.31 6.72 -11.04
CA LEU A 327 -15.23 8.19 -11.02
C LEU A 327 -13.82 8.68 -11.40
N TYR A 328 -12.79 7.97 -10.96
CA TYR A 328 -11.40 8.23 -11.34
C TYR A 328 -11.19 8.15 -12.87
N ASP A 329 -11.68 7.09 -13.51
CA ASP A 329 -11.54 6.92 -14.96
C ASP A 329 -12.34 8.00 -15.71
N TYR A 330 -13.54 8.32 -15.21
CA TYR A 330 -14.41 9.34 -15.79
C TYR A 330 -13.82 10.75 -15.70
N LEU A 331 -13.30 11.15 -14.54
CA LEU A 331 -12.72 12.48 -14.33
C LEU A 331 -11.43 12.69 -15.15
N LYS A 332 -10.70 11.62 -15.49
CA LYS A 332 -9.54 11.69 -16.38
C LYS A 332 -9.89 12.03 -17.82
N SER A 333 -10.96 11.44 -18.35
CA SER A 333 -11.36 11.63 -19.75
C SER A 333 -12.35 12.76 -19.97
N THR A 334 -13.02 13.21 -18.91
CA THR A 334 -14.19 14.09 -19.02
C THR A 334 -13.98 15.40 -18.29
N THR A 335 -14.54 16.47 -18.86
CA THR A 335 -14.62 17.81 -18.27
C THR A 335 -16.05 18.06 -17.82
N LEU A 336 -16.22 18.81 -16.73
CA LEU A 336 -17.51 19.05 -16.11
C LEU A 336 -17.90 20.52 -16.25
N ASP A 337 -19.20 20.78 -16.37
CA ASP A 337 -19.81 22.06 -16.05
C ASP A 337 -20.32 22.04 -14.59
N ASN A 338 -20.85 23.17 -14.11
CA ASN A 338 -21.39 23.27 -12.75
C ASN A 338 -22.48 22.22 -12.50
N LYS A 339 -23.32 21.96 -13.50
CA LYS A 339 -24.39 20.96 -13.42
C LYS A 339 -23.89 19.55 -13.25
N ALA A 340 -22.94 19.10 -14.08
CA ALA A 340 -22.36 17.78 -13.95
C ALA A 340 -21.56 17.64 -12.64
N MET A 341 -20.82 18.68 -12.23
CA MET A 341 -20.12 18.70 -10.94
C MET A 341 -21.09 18.51 -9.77
N LEU A 342 -22.16 19.30 -9.70
CA LEU A 342 -23.15 19.23 -8.62
C LEU A 342 -23.88 17.89 -8.60
N ARG A 343 -24.24 17.35 -9.77
CA ARG A 343 -24.86 16.03 -9.89
C ARG A 343 -23.97 14.90 -9.40
N LEU A 344 -22.70 14.91 -9.81
CA LEU A 344 -21.74 13.92 -9.31
C LEU A 344 -21.59 14.06 -7.79
N ALA A 345 -21.33 15.25 -7.27
CA ALA A 345 -21.19 15.48 -5.83
C ALA A 345 -22.45 15.09 -5.03
N TYR A 346 -23.64 15.42 -5.53
CA TYR A 346 -24.91 15.15 -4.86
C TYR A 346 -25.27 13.66 -4.83
N SER A 347 -25.15 12.96 -5.96
CA SER A 347 -25.38 11.51 -6.03
C SER A 347 -24.38 10.76 -5.14
N SER A 348 -23.11 11.18 -5.16
CA SER A 348 -22.06 10.63 -4.30
C SER A 348 -22.42 10.66 -2.82
N VAL A 349 -22.80 11.85 -2.32
CA VAL A 349 -23.11 12.02 -0.90
C VAL A 349 -24.46 11.39 -0.52
N SER A 350 -25.37 11.24 -1.48
CA SER A 350 -26.64 10.53 -1.28
C SER A 350 -26.40 9.03 -1.08
N GLY A 351 -25.47 8.43 -1.84
CA GLY A 351 -25.00 7.08 -1.55
C GLY A 351 -24.36 6.98 -0.17
N LEU A 352 -23.52 7.95 0.20
CA LEU A 352 -22.86 7.97 1.51
C LEU A 352 -23.83 8.21 2.69
N SER A 353 -24.88 9.02 2.51
CA SER A 353 -25.87 9.27 3.58
C SER A 353 -26.67 8.03 3.93
N ASP A 354 -26.82 7.13 2.96
CA ASP A 354 -27.61 5.91 3.08
C ASP A 354 -26.72 4.72 3.46
N LEU A 355 -25.42 4.82 3.20
CA LEU A 355 -24.38 3.93 3.69
C LEU A 355 -23.96 4.32 5.11
N GLY A 356 -24.68 3.81 6.10
CA GLY A 356 -24.19 3.84 7.47
C GLY A 356 -22.87 3.08 7.65
N LEU A 357 -22.62 1.98 6.93
CA LEU A 357 -21.75 0.91 7.45
C LEU A 357 -20.75 0.37 6.39
N ALA A 358 -19.46 0.73 6.51
CA ALA A 358 -18.36 -0.16 6.11
C ALA A 358 -17.98 -1.15 7.25
N VAL A 359 -18.70 -1.08 8.37
CA VAL A 359 -18.49 -1.90 9.55
C VAL A 359 -19.83 -2.35 10.08
N LYS A 360 -20.05 -3.64 10.33
CA LYS A 360 -21.35 -4.13 10.81
C LYS A 360 -21.55 -3.67 12.25
N PHE A 361 -22.58 -2.86 12.47
CA PHE A 361 -23.03 -2.48 13.80
C PHE A 361 -24.02 -3.54 14.30
N ILE A 362 -23.67 -4.21 15.39
CA ILE A 362 -24.53 -5.21 16.03
C ILE A 362 -25.38 -4.46 17.05
N SER A 363 -26.65 -4.20 16.69
CA SER A 363 -27.60 -3.44 17.53
C SER A 363 -27.78 -4.04 18.92
N ASP A 364 -27.68 -5.37 19.03
CA ASP A 364 -28.01 -6.10 20.25
C ASP A 364 -26.88 -6.04 21.29
N THR A 365 -25.63 -5.94 20.84
CA THR A 365 -24.45 -5.84 21.70
C THR A 365 -23.86 -4.43 21.75
N ASN A 366 -24.36 -3.51 20.89
CA ASN A 366 -23.79 -2.20 20.64
C ASN A 366 -22.29 -2.26 20.24
N GLU A 367 -21.87 -3.41 19.68
CA GLU A 367 -20.50 -3.65 19.23
C GLU A 367 -20.41 -3.48 17.71
N VAL A 368 -19.20 -3.17 17.27
CA VAL A 368 -18.88 -2.96 15.87
C VAL A 368 -17.92 -4.09 15.45
N ASP A 369 -18.29 -4.89 14.45
CA ASP A 369 -17.44 -5.97 13.91
C ASP A 369 -16.29 -5.38 13.08
N ILE A 370 -15.25 -4.92 13.78
CA ILE A 370 -14.09 -4.23 13.21
C ILE A 370 -12.92 -5.22 13.09
N PRO A 371 -12.27 -5.35 11.91
CA PRO A 371 -10.98 -6.01 11.81
C PRO A 371 -9.96 -5.41 12.81
N PRO A 372 -9.10 -6.20 13.46
CA PRO A 372 -8.19 -5.70 14.49
C PRO A 372 -7.24 -4.57 14.01
N ASN A 373 -7.01 -4.47 12.70
CA ASN A 373 -6.24 -3.41 12.07
C ASN A 373 -7.16 -2.33 11.47
N THR A 374 -7.07 -1.10 11.99
CA THR A 374 -7.84 0.06 11.51
C THR A 374 -7.20 0.76 10.32
N ARG A 375 -5.93 0.48 10.01
CA ARG A 375 -5.21 1.06 8.85
C ARG A 375 -5.53 0.29 7.57
N VAL A 376 -6.82 0.15 7.26
CA VAL A 376 -7.32 -0.51 6.04
C VAL A 376 -7.88 0.52 5.07
N GLY A 377 -7.70 0.29 3.75
CA GLY A 377 -8.09 1.23 2.70
C GLY A 377 -6.91 1.91 2.00
N THR A 378 -7.20 2.88 1.13
CA THR A 378 -6.18 3.60 0.36
C THR A 378 -5.54 4.70 1.21
N LYS A 379 -4.22 4.57 1.47
CA LYS A 379 -3.46 5.45 2.38
C LYS A 379 -3.63 6.95 2.09
N ARG A 380 -3.69 7.33 0.80
CA ARG A 380 -3.86 8.72 0.33
C ARG A 380 -5.12 9.42 0.85
N TYR A 381 -6.18 8.66 1.12
CA TYR A 381 -7.48 9.19 1.55
C TYR A 381 -7.70 9.04 3.05
N MET A 382 -6.76 8.45 3.79
CA MET A 382 -6.94 8.22 5.22
C MET A 382 -6.95 9.55 5.99
N PRO A 383 -7.90 9.73 6.92
CA PRO A 383 -7.94 10.91 7.79
C PRO A 383 -6.83 10.87 8.85
N PRO A 384 -6.53 12.01 9.49
CA PRO A 384 -5.45 12.11 10.48
C PRO A 384 -5.53 11.07 11.59
N GLU A 385 -6.72 10.81 12.13
CA GLU A 385 -6.94 9.88 13.23
C GLU A 385 -6.72 8.40 12.86
N VAL A 386 -6.81 8.06 11.56
CA VAL A 386 -6.47 6.72 11.06
C VAL A 386 -4.96 6.62 10.83
N LEU A 387 -4.34 7.68 10.31
CA LEU A 387 -2.89 7.75 10.08
C LEU A 387 -2.10 7.72 11.40
N ASP A 388 -2.57 8.41 12.43
CA ASP A 388 -1.95 8.44 13.77
C ASP A 388 -2.46 7.33 14.71
N GLU A 389 -3.36 6.45 14.24
CA GLU A 389 -3.96 5.37 15.06
C GLU A 389 -4.72 5.88 16.31
N THR A 390 -5.21 7.11 16.28
CA THR A 390 -6.00 7.73 17.37
C THR A 390 -7.51 7.58 17.19
N LEU A 391 -7.96 6.90 16.13
CA LEU A 391 -9.38 6.63 15.88
C LEU A 391 -10.03 5.87 17.05
N ASN A 392 -11.10 6.43 17.60
CA ASN A 392 -11.87 5.76 18.64
C ASN A 392 -12.73 4.63 18.04
N ARG A 393 -12.30 3.39 18.27
CA ARG A 393 -12.92 2.16 17.76
C ARG A 393 -14.24 1.79 18.45
N SER A 394 -14.46 2.23 19.69
CA SER A 394 -15.71 1.93 20.41
C SER A 394 -16.88 2.80 19.95
N HIS A 395 -16.60 3.87 19.20
CA HIS A 395 -17.61 4.81 18.77
C HIS A 395 -17.78 4.75 17.26
N PHE A 396 -18.94 4.22 16.85
CA PHE A 396 -19.27 4.02 15.44
C PHE A 396 -19.21 5.32 14.60
N GLN A 397 -19.58 6.47 15.18
CA GLN A 397 -19.51 7.77 14.49
C GLN A 397 -18.08 8.15 14.08
N SER A 398 -17.04 7.60 14.72
CA SER A 398 -15.65 7.84 14.33
C SER A 398 -15.41 7.40 12.88
N TYR A 399 -16.02 6.29 12.44
CA TYR A 399 -15.92 5.79 11.07
C TYR A 399 -16.69 6.70 10.09
N ILE A 400 -17.89 7.15 10.47
CA ILE A 400 -18.68 8.09 9.65
C ILE A 400 -17.92 9.40 9.46
N MET A 401 -17.30 9.94 10.52
CA MET A 401 -16.50 11.16 10.41
C MET A 401 -15.24 10.94 9.56
N ALA A 402 -14.64 9.75 9.60
CA ALA A 402 -13.51 9.38 8.73
C ALA A 402 -13.91 9.34 7.24
N ASP A 403 -15.10 8.83 6.93
CA ASP A 403 -15.63 8.83 5.55
C ASP A 403 -15.86 10.24 5.03
N MET A 404 -16.34 11.16 5.87
CA MET A 404 -16.56 12.55 5.48
C MET A 404 -15.25 13.29 5.12
N TYR A 405 -14.14 12.94 5.76
CA TYR A 405 -12.82 13.45 5.36
C TYR A 405 -12.44 12.97 3.95
N SER A 406 -12.58 11.66 3.71
CA SER A 406 -12.27 11.03 2.42
C SER A 406 -13.16 11.63 1.32
N PHE A 407 -14.44 11.85 1.63
CA PHE A 407 -15.38 12.48 0.72
C PHE A 407 -15.02 13.92 0.38
N GLY A 408 -14.51 14.70 1.34
CA GLY A 408 -13.97 16.04 1.08
C GLY A 408 -12.85 16.06 0.03
N LEU A 409 -11.99 15.03 0.03
CA LEU A 409 -10.95 14.87 -0.99
C LEU A 409 -11.53 14.51 -2.37
N ILE A 410 -12.58 13.68 -2.42
CA ILE A 410 -13.27 13.34 -3.67
C ILE A 410 -13.96 14.57 -4.26
N LEU A 411 -14.59 15.41 -3.45
CA LEU A 411 -15.18 16.68 -3.90
C LEU A 411 -14.13 17.58 -4.57
N TRP A 412 -12.89 17.60 -4.06
CA TRP A 412 -11.79 18.34 -4.68
C TRP A 412 -11.43 17.79 -6.06
N GLU A 413 -11.37 16.47 -6.23
CA GLU A 413 -11.12 15.85 -7.54
C GLU A 413 -12.21 16.21 -8.56
N ILE A 414 -13.48 16.16 -8.15
CA ILE A 414 -14.62 16.52 -9.01
C ILE A 414 -14.53 18.00 -9.41
N ALA A 415 -14.33 18.91 -8.45
CA ALA A 415 -14.33 20.35 -8.69
C ALA A 415 -13.18 20.81 -9.60
N ARG A 416 -12.01 20.16 -9.54
CA ARG A 416 -10.89 20.44 -10.46
C ARG A 416 -11.23 20.20 -11.92
N ARG A 417 -12.17 19.29 -12.19
CA ARG A 417 -12.62 18.99 -13.55
C ARG A 417 -13.73 19.90 -14.02
N CYS A 418 -14.20 20.81 -13.16
CA CYS A 418 -15.20 21.82 -13.50
C CYS A 418 -14.56 23.01 -14.22
N ILE A 419 -15.01 23.25 -15.46
CA ILE A 419 -14.63 24.41 -16.25
C ILE A 419 -15.23 25.66 -15.60
N SER A 420 -14.39 26.67 -15.36
CA SER A 420 -14.88 28.00 -14.99
C SER A 420 -14.01 29.07 -15.65
N GLY A 421 -14.66 30.09 -16.23
CA GLY A 421 -14.00 31.13 -17.02
C GLY A 421 -13.29 30.59 -18.27
N GLY A 422 -13.72 29.45 -18.82
CA GLY A 422 -13.08 28.79 -19.96
C GLY A 422 -11.76 28.07 -19.64
N ILE A 423 -11.38 28.01 -18.36
CA ILE A 423 -10.14 27.39 -17.89
C ILE A 423 -10.46 26.07 -17.18
N LEU A 424 -9.59 25.07 -17.40
CA LEU A 424 -9.70 23.72 -16.87
C LEU A 424 -8.33 23.25 -16.36
N GLU A 425 -8.27 22.68 -15.16
CA GLU A 425 -7.08 21.97 -14.67
C GLU A 425 -7.11 20.51 -15.08
N GLU A 426 -5.92 19.96 -15.33
CA GLU A 426 -5.75 18.53 -15.48
C GLU A 426 -6.19 17.76 -14.22
N TYR A 427 -6.69 16.55 -14.46
CA TYR A 427 -7.00 15.61 -13.41
C TYR A 427 -5.75 15.27 -12.60
N GLN A 428 -5.87 15.33 -11.27
CA GLN A 428 -4.82 14.98 -10.34
C GLN A 428 -5.42 14.31 -9.11
N LEU A 429 -4.66 13.40 -8.49
CA LEU A 429 -5.02 12.81 -7.21
C LEU A 429 -4.80 13.82 -6.07
N PRO A 430 -5.54 13.73 -4.95
CA PRO A 430 -5.30 14.57 -3.78
C PRO A 430 -3.86 14.42 -3.29
N TYR A 431 -3.23 15.52 -2.89
CA TYR A 431 -1.83 15.55 -2.45
C TYR A 431 -0.78 15.19 -3.52
N HIS A 432 -1.11 15.22 -4.82
CA HIS A 432 -0.14 14.91 -5.88
C HIS A 432 1.15 15.76 -5.84
N GLU A 433 1.09 16.97 -5.28
CA GLU A 433 2.26 17.86 -5.15
C GLU A 433 3.12 17.55 -3.92
N SER A 434 2.59 16.79 -2.96
CA SER A 434 3.22 16.62 -1.64
C SER A 434 3.69 15.19 -1.35
N VAL A 435 3.15 14.19 -2.06
CA VAL A 435 3.47 12.77 -1.83
C VAL A 435 3.62 12.01 -3.16
N PRO A 436 4.42 10.92 -3.20
CA PRO A 436 4.57 10.09 -4.40
C PRO A 436 3.24 9.41 -4.80
N THR A 437 3.19 8.81 -5.99
CA THR A 437 1.98 8.17 -6.54
C THR A 437 1.41 7.07 -5.64
N ASP A 438 2.26 6.23 -5.04
CA ASP A 438 1.88 5.22 -4.02
C ASP A 438 2.54 5.57 -2.69
N PRO A 439 1.91 6.42 -1.85
CA PRO A 439 2.52 6.91 -0.63
C PRO A 439 2.55 5.83 0.47
N SER A 440 3.57 5.91 1.32
CA SER A 440 3.66 5.18 2.59
C SER A 440 2.74 5.78 3.66
N TYR A 441 2.62 5.13 4.83
CA TYR A 441 1.90 5.73 5.95
C TYR A 441 2.66 6.95 6.49
N GLU A 442 3.98 6.89 6.50
CA GLU A 442 4.88 7.93 6.95
C GLU A 442 4.75 9.18 6.08
N ASP A 443 4.72 9.03 4.74
CA ASP A 443 4.52 10.15 3.81
C ASP A 443 3.19 10.88 4.09
N MET A 444 2.10 10.11 4.20
CA MET A 444 0.79 10.67 4.45
C MET A 444 0.69 11.31 5.83
N ARG A 445 1.26 10.68 6.85
CA ARG A 445 1.28 11.20 8.22
C ARG A 445 2.05 12.51 8.32
N GLU A 446 3.20 12.60 7.68
CA GLU A 446 4.01 13.83 7.63
C GLU A 446 3.21 14.99 7.01
N VAL A 447 2.53 14.74 5.89
CA VAL A 447 1.76 15.79 5.18
C VAL A 447 0.46 16.15 5.90
N VAL A 448 -0.32 15.16 6.32
CA VAL A 448 -1.70 15.33 6.81
C VAL A 448 -1.77 15.61 8.31
N CYS A 449 -0.93 14.95 9.11
CA CYS A 449 -0.96 15.04 10.57
C CYS A 449 0.01 16.09 11.11
N ILE A 450 1.26 16.05 10.64
CA ILE A 450 2.35 16.90 11.15
C ILE A 450 2.27 18.29 10.49
N LYS A 451 2.41 18.37 9.16
CA LYS A 451 2.35 19.63 8.41
C LYS A 451 0.93 20.18 8.27
N ARG A 452 -0.09 19.36 8.53
CA ARG A 452 -1.52 19.70 8.44
C ARG A 452 -1.92 20.29 7.10
N LEU A 453 -1.30 19.83 6.02
CA LEU A 453 -1.59 20.27 4.67
C LEU A 453 -2.90 19.66 4.16
N ARG A 454 -3.52 20.36 3.21
CA ARG A 454 -4.71 19.95 2.46
C ARG A 454 -4.48 20.28 0.98
N PRO A 455 -5.21 19.63 0.05
CA PRO A 455 -5.12 19.99 -1.36
C PRO A 455 -5.42 21.48 -1.57
N SER A 456 -4.58 22.14 -2.37
CA SER A 456 -4.67 23.57 -2.65
C SER A 456 -5.89 23.90 -3.52
N PHE A 457 -6.46 25.09 -3.34
CA PHE A 457 -7.50 25.60 -4.22
C PHE A 457 -6.90 26.55 -5.25
N PRO A 458 -7.15 26.33 -6.55
CA PRO A 458 -6.81 27.30 -7.59
C PRO A 458 -7.44 28.66 -7.29
N ASN A 459 -6.66 29.76 -7.39
CA ASN A 459 -7.13 31.12 -7.09
C ASN A 459 -8.41 31.49 -7.84
N ARG A 460 -8.58 30.97 -9.08
CA ARG A 460 -9.76 31.21 -9.92
C ARG A 460 -11.08 30.76 -9.26
N TRP A 461 -11.04 29.77 -8.35
CA TRP A 461 -12.25 29.30 -7.67
C TRP A 461 -12.90 30.41 -6.83
N THR A 462 -12.13 31.42 -6.40
CA THR A 462 -12.69 32.56 -5.67
C THR A 462 -13.59 33.45 -6.52
N SER A 463 -13.41 33.44 -7.84
CA SER A 463 -14.20 34.22 -8.79
C SER A 463 -15.48 33.51 -9.25
N ASP A 464 -15.63 32.21 -8.93
CA ASP A 464 -16.79 31.41 -9.28
C ASP A 464 -17.57 31.04 -8.01
N GLU A 465 -18.83 31.47 -7.93
CA GLU A 465 -19.65 31.27 -6.73
C GLU A 465 -19.83 29.78 -6.40
N CYS A 466 -20.01 28.94 -7.42
CA CYS A 466 -20.22 27.51 -7.24
C CYS A 466 -18.98 26.83 -6.68
N LEU A 467 -17.81 27.13 -7.27
CA LEU A 467 -16.54 26.57 -6.84
C LEU A 467 -16.11 27.12 -5.48
N ARG A 468 -16.40 28.37 -5.17
CA ARG A 468 -16.18 28.97 -3.85
C ARG A 468 -16.99 28.27 -2.76
N GLN A 469 -18.27 28.00 -3.02
CA GLN A 469 -19.12 27.24 -2.10
C GLN A 469 -18.66 25.78 -1.98
N MET A 470 -18.22 25.16 -3.08
CA MET A 470 -17.64 23.81 -3.04
C MET A 470 -16.35 23.76 -2.21
N GLY A 471 -15.46 24.74 -2.35
CA GLY A 471 -14.24 24.85 -1.55
C GLY A 471 -14.52 24.98 -0.05
N LYS A 472 -15.60 25.68 0.32
CA LYS A 472 -16.07 25.74 1.71
C LYS A 472 -16.54 24.36 2.21
N LEU A 473 -17.35 23.65 1.41
CA LEU A 473 -17.78 22.28 1.74
C LEU A 473 -16.59 21.33 1.95
N MET A 474 -15.58 21.38 1.08
CA MET A 474 -14.36 20.58 1.22
C MET A 474 -13.63 20.91 2.53
N THR A 475 -13.45 22.21 2.82
CA THR A 475 -12.74 22.70 4.00
C THR A 475 -13.37 22.21 5.30
N GLU A 476 -14.70 22.27 5.38
CA GLU A 476 -15.46 21.79 6.53
C GLU A 476 -15.51 20.25 6.57
N SER A 477 -15.47 19.55 5.44
CA SER A 477 -15.51 18.07 5.39
C SER A 477 -14.19 17.42 5.79
N TRP A 478 -13.04 18.02 5.44
CA TRP A 478 -11.71 17.48 5.76
C TRP A 478 -11.03 18.13 6.98
N ALA A 479 -11.83 18.73 7.87
CA ALA A 479 -11.35 19.33 9.11
C ALA A 479 -10.50 18.33 9.91
N HIS A 480 -9.42 18.83 10.54
CA HIS A 480 -8.49 17.96 11.28
C HIS A 480 -9.19 17.26 12.45
N ASN A 481 -10.01 17.99 13.22
CA ASN A 481 -10.87 17.43 14.25
C ASN A 481 -12.08 16.70 13.62
N PRO A 482 -12.27 15.38 13.85
CA PRO A 482 -13.42 14.64 13.32
C PRO A 482 -14.76 15.25 13.69
N ALA A 483 -14.94 15.72 14.93
CA ALA A 483 -16.21 16.27 15.44
C ALA A 483 -16.61 17.59 14.77
N SER A 484 -15.67 18.26 14.08
CA SER A 484 -15.94 19.48 13.34
C SER A 484 -16.36 19.22 11.89
N ARG A 485 -16.31 17.97 11.42
CA ARG A 485 -16.63 17.62 10.04
C ARG A 485 -18.13 17.70 9.78
N LEU A 486 -18.50 18.09 8.56
CA LEU A 486 -19.90 18.05 8.13
C LEU A 486 -20.41 16.62 8.09
N THR A 487 -21.70 16.43 8.38
CA THR A 487 -22.38 15.15 8.14
C THR A 487 -22.76 15.02 6.67
N ALA A 488 -22.89 13.79 6.17
CA ALA A 488 -23.33 13.52 4.80
C ALA A 488 -24.68 14.22 4.50
N LEU A 489 -25.64 14.16 5.43
CA LEU A 489 -26.93 14.85 5.30
C LEU A 489 -26.78 16.37 5.15
N ARG A 490 -25.85 16.99 5.89
CA ARG A 490 -25.61 18.43 5.81
C ARG A 490 -24.99 18.81 4.47
N VAL A 491 -24.06 18.00 3.96
CA VAL A 491 -23.46 18.21 2.64
C VAL A 491 -24.52 18.02 1.54
N LYS A 492 -25.34 16.95 1.60
CA LYS A 492 -26.46 16.69 0.69
C LYS A 492 -27.42 17.88 0.60
N LYS A 493 -27.87 18.41 1.74
CA LYS A 493 -28.77 19.58 1.79
C LYS A 493 -28.12 20.83 1.20
N THR A 494 -26.83 21.04 1.45
CA THR A 494 -26.11 22.19 0.89
C THR A 494 -25.98 22.08 -0.63
N LEU A 495 -25.62 20.91 -1.15
CA LEU A 495 -25.53 20.66 -2.59
C LEU A 495 -26.88 20.78 -3.29
N ALA A 496 -27.97 20.31 -2.67
CA ALA A 496 -29.32 20.53 -3.18
C ALA A 496 -29.64 22.03 -3.33
N LYS A 497 -29.36 22.82 -2.29
CA LYS A 497 -29.55 24.28 -2.32
C LYS A 497 -28.67 24.96 -3.38
N MET A 498 -27.43 24.51 -3.54
CA MET A 498 -26.53 25.01 -4.59
C MET A 498 -27.11 24.78 -5.99
N SER A 499 -27.70 23.60 -6.21
CA SER A 499 -28.32 23.27 -7.47
C SER A 499 -29.59 24.05 -7.76
N GLU A 500 -30.45 24.22 -6.75
CA GLU A 500 -31.65 25.07 -6.84
C GLU A 500 -31.28 26.51 -7.20
N SER A 501 -30.21 27.05 -6.60
CA SER A 501 -29.75 28.43 -6.88
C SER A 501 -29.24 28.65 -8.31
N GLN A 502 -29.02 27.56 -9.05
CA GLN A 502 -28.56 27.57 -10.44
C GLN A 502 -29.63 27.05 -11.42
N ASP A 503 -30.87 26.89 -10.97
CA ASP A 503 -31.98 26.31 -11.73
C ASP A 503 -31.67 24.91 -12.30
N ILE A 504 -30.82 24.15 -11.62
CA ILE A 504 -30.44 22.80 -12.00
C ILE A 504 -31.33 21.80 -11.24
N LYS A 505 -32.06 20.97 -12.00
CA LYS A 505 -32.69 19.75 -11.46
C LYS A 505 -31.62 18.66 -11.29
N LEU A 506 -31.35 18.31 -10.04
CA LEU A 506 -30.45 17.21 -9.65
C LEU A 506 -31.04 15.87 -9.99
#